data_AF-A0A950IKS8-F1
#
_entry.id   AF-A0A950IKS8-F1
#
_cell.length_a   1.000
_cell.length_b   1.000
_cell.length_c   1.000
_cell.angle_alpha   90.00
_cell.angle_beta   90.00
_cell.angle_gamma   90.00
#
_symmetry.space_group_name_H-M   'P 1'
#
loop_
_entity.id
_entity.type
_entity.pdbx_description
1 polymer ?
#
loop_
_entity_poly.entity_id
_entity_poly.type
_entity_poly.pdbx_seq_one_letter_code
_entity_poly.pdbx_strand_id
1 'polypeptide(L)'
;MELLVAIVDNGTAIDAIKAGEVITVQPDGWGWGSEELANANWRIISAPILGTHAEILQMGYILGELMVHGKTYPRKAYLLNLSALPNSSQFSGARTAPIISMQSTDVIGATTKVA
;
A
#
# COMPACT_ATOMS: atom_id res chain seq x y z
N MET A 1 2.87 10.91 5.73
CA MET A 1 1.68 10.06 5.61
C MET A 1 2.07 8.60 5.75
N GLU A 2 1.12 7.76 6.11
CA GLU A 2 1.29 6.31 6.21
C GLU A 2 0.42 5.59 5.17
N LEU A 3 1.01 4.65 4.43
CA LEU A 3 0.34 3.87 3.40
C LEU A 3 0.20 2.42 3.86
N LEU A 4 -1.01 1.87 3.78
CA LEU A 4 -1.23 0.44 3.87
C LEU A 4 -1.13 -0.16 2.46
N VAL A 5 -0.17 -1.06 2.26
CA VAL A 5 0.18 -1.58 0.94
C VAL A 5 0.13 -3.10 0.97
N ALA A 6 -0.49 -3.69 -0.04
CA ALA A 6 -0.43 -5.13 -0.25
C ALA A 6 0.91 -5.56 -0.86
N ILE A 7 1.45 -6.68 -0.39
CA ILE A 7 2.74 -7.21 -0.85
C ILE A 7 2.65 -8.57 -1.56
N VAL A 8 1.43 -9.06 -1.78
CA VAL A 8 1.16 -10.31 -2.49
C VAL A 8 0.08 -10.08 -3.54
N ASP A 9 0.10 -10.91 -4.58
CA ASP A 9 -1.06 -11.09 -5.44
C ASP A 9 -2.01 -12.08 -4.76
N ASN A 10 -3.27 -11.69 -4.53
CA ASN A 10 -4.30 -12.62 -4.06
C ASN A 10 -5.28 -12.90 -5.20
N GLY A 11 -5.47 -14.16 -5.59
CA GLY A 11 -6.08 -14.54 -6.86
C GLY A 11 -7.56 -14.91 -6.83
N THR A 12 -8.30 -14.66 -5.74
CA THR A 12 -9.74 -14.97 -5.69
C THR A 12 -10.54 -13.78 -6.21
N ALA A 13 -11.42 -14.01 -7.20
CA ALA A 13 -11.96 -13.01 -8.13
C ALA A 13 -12.74 -11.80 -7.52
N ILE A 14 -13.00 -11.77 -6.22
CA ILE A 14 -13.64 -10.64 -5.51
C ILE A 14 -12.61 -9.80 -4.71
N ASP A 15 -11.43 -10.37 -4.42
CA ASP A 15 -10.38 -9.80 -3.59
C ASP A 15 -9.05 -9.71 -4.35
N ALA A 16 -9.09 -9.53 -5.68
CA ALA A 16 -7.93 -9.70 -6.56
C ALA A 16 -6.84 -8.62 -6.39
N ILE A 17 -6.36 -8.42 -5.16
CA ILE A 17 -5.29 -7.54 -4.73
C ILE A 17 -4.07 -7.85 -5.57
N LYS A 18 -3.44 -6.80 -6.07
CA LYS A 18 -2.11 -6.89 -6.65
C LYS A 18 -1.04 -6.48 -5.64
N ALA A 19 0.12 -7.11 -5.73
CA ALA A 19 1.30 -6.63 -5.02
C ALA A 19 1.59 -5.18 -5.43
N GLY A 20 1.85 -4.33 -4.43
CA GLY A 20 2.03 -2.89 -4.62
C GLY A 20 0.74 -2.07 -4.50
N GLU A 21 -0.43 -2.69 -4.35
CA GLU A 21 -1.69 -1.95 -4.27
C GLU A 21 -1.82 -1.21 -2.94
N VAL A 22 -2.04 0.11 -3.03
CA VAL A 22 -2.24 0.98 -1.87
C VAL A 22 -3.69 0.84 -1.40
N ILE A 23 -3.92 0.12 -0.31
CA ILE A 23 -5.27 -0.12 0.23
C ILE A 23 -5.84 1.20 0.78
N THR A 24 -5.06 1.91 1.59
CA THR A 24 -5.45 3.21 2.15
C THR A 24 -4.23 4.07 2.49
N VAL A 25 -4.48 5.37 2.59
CA VAL A 25 -3.50 6.38 3.00
C VAL A 25 -4.05 7.07 4.24
N GLN A 26 -3.23 7.18 5.28
CA GLN A 26 -3.58 7.78 6.57
C GLN A 26 -2.58 8.87 6.97
N PRO A 27 -2.97 9.78 7.88
CA PRO A 27 -2.04 10.72 8.50
C PRO A 27 -0.88 10.02 9.22
N ASP A 28 0.22 10.74 9.44
CA ASP A 28 1.34 10.22 10.22
C ASP A 28 0.94 9.89 11.66
N GLY A 29 1.46 8.78 12.20
CA GLY A 29 1.13 8.33 13.55
C GLY A 29 -0.28 7.75 13.67
N TRP A 30 -0.86 7.27 12.58
CA TRP A 30 -2.17 6.64 12.61
C TRP A 30 -2.17 5.39 13.51
N GLY A 31 -3.21 5.26 14.33
CA GLY A 31 -3.37 4.13 15.24
C GLY A 31 -3.82 2.87 14.50
N TRP A 32 -2.93 2.25 13.73
CA TRP A 32 -3.22 0.99 13.02
C TRP A 32 -3.72 -0.09 13.98
N GLY A 33 -4.78 -0.79 13.57
CA GLY A 33 -5.34 -1.87 14.35
C GLY A 33 -4.42 -3.10 14.37
N SER A 34 -4.72 -4.00 15.30
CA SER A 34 -4.00 -5.28 15.42
C SER A 34 -4.12 -6.14 14.16
N GLU A 35 -5.23 -6.02 13.42
CA GLU A 35 -5.46 -6.76 12.18
C GLU A 35 -4.51 -6.30 11.08
N GLU A 36 -4.35 -4.99 10.86
CA GLU A 36 -3.44 -4.44 9.87
C GLU A 36 -1.97 -4.69 10.22
N LEU A 37 -1.64 -4.68 11.51
CA LEU A 37 -0.29 -4.95 12.01
C LEU A 37 0.10 -6.43 11.96
N ALA A 38 -0.85 -7.33 12.23
CA ALA A 38 -0.62 -8.78 12.21
C ALA A 38 -0.72 -9.39 10.80
N ASN A 39 -1.31 -8.69 9.84
CA ASN A 39 -1.47 -9.21 8.49
C ASN A 39 -0.11 -9.38 7.78
N ALA A 40 0.20 -10.64 7.44
CA ALA A 40 1.44 -11.02 6.76
C ALA A 40 1.53 -10.51 5.31
N ASN A 41 0.37 -10.29 4.67
CA ASN A 41 0.25 -9.91 3.27
C ASN A 41 0.28 -8.40 3.04
N TRP A 42 0.30 -7.60 4.12
CA TRP A 42 0.37 -6.14 4.03
C TRP A 42 1.60 -5.60 4.71
N ARG A 43 1.97 -4.38 4.33
CA ARG A 43 3.00 -3.57 4.98
C ARG A 43 2.50 -2.14 5.14
N ILE A 44 2.95 -1.51 6.20
CA ILE A 44 2.72 -0.09 6.44
C ILE A 44 4.01 0.64 6.08
N ILE A 45 3.91 1.61 5.17
CA ILE A 45 5.01 2.48 4.80
C ILE A 45 4.75 3.86 5.39
N SER A 46 5.69 4.41 6.17
CA SER A 46 5.66 5.81 6.58
C SER A 46 6.59 6.61 5.68
N ALA A 47 6.06 7.62 5.00
CA ALA A 47 6.84 8.48 4.12
C ALA A 47 6.32 9.93 4.12
N PRO A 48 7.21 10.93 3.97
CA PRO A 48 6.83 12.34 3.90
C PRO A 48 6.28 12.72 2.51
N ILE A 49 5.31 11.96 1.99
CA ILE A 49 4.58 12.27 0.75
C ILE A 49 3.56 13.39 1.02
N LEU A 50 3.78 14.55 0.39
CA LEU A 50 2.97 15.75 0.59
C LEU A 50 1.87 15.90 -0.48
N GLY A 51 0.74 16.47 -0.04
CA GLY A 51 -0.36 17.04 -0.84
C GLY A 51 -0.73 16.25 -2.10
N THR A 52 -0.24 16.70 -3.24
CA THR A 52 -0.64 16.22 -4.57
C THR A 52 -0.34 14.74 -4.80
N HIS A 53 0.76 14.19 -4.28
CA HIS A 53 1.07 12.77 -4.48
C HIS A 53 0.23 11.87 -3.59
N ALA A 54 -0.02 12.30 -2.36
CA ALA A 54 -0.94 11.61 -1.45
C ALA A 54 -2.36 11.61 -2.04
N GLU A 55 -2.81 12.72 -2.63
CA GLU A 55 -4.07 12.82 -3.37
C GLU A 55 -4.11 11.90 -4.58
N ILE A 56 -3.02 11.73 -5.32
CA ILE A 56 -2.96 10.79 -6.46
C ILE A 56 -3.15 9.34 -5.98
N LEU A 57 -2.45 8.93 -4.92
CA LEU A 57 -2.57 7.59 -4.34
C LEU A 57 -3.91 7.37 -3.64
N GLN A 58 -4.46 8.43 -3.06
CA GLN A 58 -5.73 8.37 -2.37
C GLN A 58 -6.89 8.43 -3.35
N MET A 59 -6.97 9.39 -4.26
CA MET A 59 -8.13 9.67 -5.12
C MET A 59 -8.02 9.07 -6.53
N GLY A 60 -6.86 8.57 -6.94
CA GLY A 60 -6.69 7.86 -8.20
C GLY A 60 -7.29 6.46 -8.14
N TYR A 61 -8.45 6.26 -8.76
CA TYR A 61 -9.19 5.00 -8.73
C TYR A 61 -9.52 4.47 -10.12
N ILE A 62 -9.67 3.15 -10.22
CA ILE A 62 -10.22 2.46 -11.41
C ILE A 62 -11.55 1.80 -11.05
N LEU A 63 -12.31 1.39 -12.07
CA LEU A 63 -13.54 0.63 -11.85
C LEU A 63 -13.24 -0.68 -11.13
N GLY A 64 -14.00 -0.93 -10.07
CA GLY A 64 -13.89 -2.13 -9.26
C GLY A 64 -13.69 -1.81 -7.79
N GLU A 65 -14.03 -2.79 -6.98
CA GLU A 65 -13.87 -2.74 -5.55
C GLU A 65 -12.82 -3.77 -5.13
N LEU A 66 -12.19 -3.45 -4.01
CA LEU A 66 -11.28 -4.32 -3.32
C LEU A 66 -11.92 -4.66 -1.98
N MET A 67 -12.28 -5.91 -1.76
CA MET A 67 -12.75 -6.36 -0.46
C MET A 67 -11.57 -6.90 0.35
N VAL A 68 -11.44 -6.39 1.57
CA VAL A 68 -10.32 -6.62 2.47
C VAL A 68 -10.91 -6.84 3.85
N HIS A 69 -10.92 -8.10 4.30
CA HIS A 69 -11.47 -8.47 5.61
C HIS A 69 -12.89 -7.93 5.84
N GLY A 70 -13.75 -8.03 4.82
CA GLY A 70 -15.14 -7.56 4.88
C GLY A 70 -15.34 -6.04 4.77
N LYS A 71 -14.26 -5.27 4.60
CA LYS A 71 -14.31 -3.84 4.25
C LYS A 71 -14.05 -3.67 2.77
N THR A 72 -14.81 -2.78 2.14
CA THR A 72 -14.65 -2.45 0.73
C THR A 72 -13.82 -1.18 0.57
N TYR A 73 -12.79 -1.27 -0.28
CA TYR A 73 -11.93 -0.17 -0.67
C TYR A 73 -12.01 0.03 -2.17
N PRO A 74 -12.03 1.26 -2.67
CA PRO A 74 -11.94 1.52 -4.11
C PRO A 74 -10.55 1.13 -4.65
N ARG A 75 -10.53 0.42 -5.80
CA ARG A 75 -9.32 -0.03 -6.49
C ARG A 75 -8.45 1.13 -6.92
N LYS A 76 -7.15 1.10 -6.64
CA LYS A 76 -6.26 2.22 -6.98
C LYS A 76 -5.77 2.16 -8.42
N ALA A 77 -5.72 3.32 -9.05
CA ALA A 77 -5.12 3.51 -10.36
C ALA A 77 -3.59 3.48 -10.34
N TYR A 78 -2.98 3.40 -9.15
CA TYR A 78 -1.54 3.44 -8.94
C TYR A 78 -1.10 2.31 -8.02
N LEU A 79 -0.02 1.63 -8.40
CA LEU A 79 0.65 0.60 -7.61
C LEU A 79 2.07 1.05 -7.29
N LEU A 80 2.60 0.59 -6.16
CA LEU A 80 4.02 0.70 -5.85
C LEU A 80 4.77 -0.49 -6.42
N ASN A 81 5.78 -0.23 -7.23
CA ASN A 81 6.75 -1.25 -7.62
C ASN A 81 7.64 -1.58 -6.42
N LEU A 82 7.26 -2.60 -5.65
CA LEU A 82 7.95 -3.02 -4.42
C LEU A 82 9.42 -3.41 -4.65
N SER A 83 9.76 -3.85 -5.86
CA SER A 83 11.13 -4.20 -6.23
C SER A 83 12.03 -2.98 -6.47
N ALA A 84 11.42 -1.83 -6.77
CA ALA A 84 12.11 -0.55 -6.97
C ALA A 84 12.29 0.25 -5.66
N LEU A 85 11.64 -0.18 -4.56
CA LEU A 85 11.80 0.45 -3.26
C LEU A 85 13.14 0.05 -2.60
N PRO A 86 13.75 0.94 -1.80
CA PRO A 86 14.91 0.58 -0.99
C PRO A 86 14.53 -0.53 0.00
N ASN A 87 15.49 -1.41 0.30
CA ASN A 87 15.28 -2.57 1.18
C ASN A 87 14.07 -3.43 0.77
N SER A 88 13.92 -3.71 -0.54
CA SER A 88 12.81 -4.46 -1.11
C SER A 88 12.51 -5.80 -0.44
N SER A 89 13.51 -6.41 0.22
CA SER A 89 13.33 -7.61 1.04
C SER A 89 12.29 -7.45 2.16
N GLN A 90 12.09 -6.24 2.70
CA GLN A 90 11.07 -5.95 3.73
C GLN A 90 9.63 -6.11 3.22
N PHE A 91 9.44 -6.11 1.90
CA PHE A 91 8.15 -6.30 1.21
C PHE A 91 7.94 -7.74 0.75
N SER A 92 8.69 -8.68 1.33
CA SER A 92 8.55 -10.11 1.07
C SER A 92 8.66 -10.90 2.36
N GLY A 93 8.05 -12.08 2.41
CA GLY A 93 8.18 -12.98 3.56
C GLY A 93 7.59 -12.44 4.87
N ALA A 94 8.21 -12.80 5.99
CA ALA A 94 7.74 -12.42 7.32
C ALA A 94 7.91 -10.91 7.59
N ARG A 95 6.95 -10.32 8.32
CA ARG A 95 7.06 -8.92 8.75
C ARG A 95 8.14 -8.79 9.82
N THR A 96 9.15 -7.97 9.55
CA THR A 96 10.27 -7.71 10.47
C THR A 96 10.16 -6.38 11.21
N ALA A 97 9.30 -5.47 10.73
CA ALA A 97 9.02 -4.18 11.36
C ALA A 97 7.52 -3.84 11.25
N PRO A 98 6.91 -3.20 12.26
CA PRO A 98 5.51 -2.81 12.21
C PRO A 98 5.25 -1.78 11.11
N ILE A 99 6.16 -0.81 10.95
CA ILE A 99 6.12 0.28 9.97
C ILE A 99 7.51 0.37 9.30
N ILE A 100 7.53 0.57 7.99
CA ILE A 100 8.73 0.74 7.17
C ILE A 100 8.86 2.22 6.83
N SER A 101 9.92 2.88 7.31
CA SER A 101 10.18 4.29 7.00
C SER A 101 10.86 4.45 5.65
N MET A 102 10.37 5.38 4.83
CA MET A 102 10.88 5.66 3.48
C MET A 102 10.98 7.14 3.19
N GLN A 103 11.82 7.51 2.22
CA GLN A 103 11.82 8.86 1.69
C GLN A 103 10.67 9.02 0.70
N SER A 104 10.18 10.25 0.56
CA SER A 104 9.12 10.57 -0.41
C SER A 104 9.56 10.26 -1.85
N THR A 105 10.83 10.51 -2.18
CA THR A 105 11.41 10.23 -3.50
C THR A 105 11.35 8.76 -3.87
N ASP A 106 11.51 7.86 -2.90
CA ASP A 106 11.47 6.41 -3.13
C ASP A 106 10.05 5.97 -3.47
N VAL A 107 9.06 6.44 -2.69
CA VAL A 107 7.65 6.13 -2.89
C VAL A 107 7.16 6.70 -4.22
N ILE A 108 7.52 7.94 -4.54
CA ILE A 108 7.15 8.60 -5.80
C ILE A 108 7.78 7.86 -6.98
N GLY A 109 9.08 7.56 -6.92
CA GLY A 109 9.82 6.87 -7.98
C GLY A 109 9.32 5.44 -8.23
N ALA A 110 8.83 4.75 -7.20
CA ALA A 110 8.24 3.43 -7.31
C ALA A 110 6.76 3.45 -7.74
N THR A 111 6.09 4.60 -7.72
CA THR A 111 4.67 4.71 -8.07
C THR A 111 4.47 4.55 -9.58
N THR A 112 3.70 3.55 -9.98
CA THR A 112 3.38 3.23 -11.38
C THR A 112 1.88 3.25 -11.60
N LYS A 113 1.42 3.92 -12.67
CA LYS A 113 0.01 3.92 -13.05
C LYS A 113 -0.35 2.55 -13.67
N VAL A 114 -1.47 1.98 -13.24
CA VAL A 114 -2.04 0.77 -13.85
C VAL A 114 -2.64 1.17 -15.21
N ALA A 115 -2.23 0.48 -16.27
CA ALA A 115 -2.72 0.68 -17.63
C ALA A 115 -4.17 0.22 -17.80
#